data_AF-A0A9E7KIN6-F1
#
_entry.id   AF-A0A9E7KIN6-F1
#
_cell.length_a   1.000
_cell.length_b   1.000
_cell.length_c   1.000
_cell.angle_alpha   90.00
_cell.angle_beta   90.00
_cell.angle_gamma   90.00
#
_symmetry.space_group_name_H-M   'P 1'
#
loop_
_entity.id
_entity.type
_entity.pdbx_description
1 polymer ?
#
loop_
_entity_poly.entity_id
_entity_poly.type
_entity_poly.pdbx_seq_one_letter_code
_entity_poly.pdbx_strand_id
1 'polypeptide(L)'
;MEEQGTDASPIESPPRPDAALRAELESLRDSHRELRSRFAAAEESLAGLRIRDLDLSRALERASEERDSLRIRLIETEVSAREEEEEASWAQRWELSHLIEIFKARFNELVEEGSRRDGVASGVLDSMRSVRGCLGRIGGRISDENFEEGDGEKSNLEDASEVLSMESRSICQLGAAVESKFTEYDKMRRKEKRELESSIASLTEENRDISSLLRVALVEKEAVEKSLSKLKGSGEQKRGAILQIAERGLQRVGFGFIKGVIGGESQPDQPSSCSVSATSDGSECEEEVISLASTVERIMRNLRVEISDLRRALEESRSESEHLQSLVEKQEEKVIEGELYIKDLEAREILLAKSVEELTTETKEAGEEAARWREACELEVEAGKAAIVEREEEVGLLREELRRTKSALDTANSKLGLKEKLAKTAMAAQAAAEATLRLADKRAAGLGERIEELTRQLEEEAEHGRRERIGAGRRVRYVCWPWQAFRVAPAARAGFRSRERRRRTMMLPEMEALLRFNI
;
A
#
# COMPACT_ATOMS: atom_id res chain seq x y z
N MET A 1 60.55 -114.35 -28.48
CA MET A 1 59.35 -114.78 -29.20
C MET A 1 59.39 -114.06 -30.54
N GLU A 2 60.17 -114.51 -31.53
CA GLU A 2 60.19 -115.88 -32.12
C GLU A 2 58.73 -116.31 -32.39
N GLU A 3 58.27 -116.58 -33.61
CA GLU A 3 58.85 -117.37 -34.71
C GLU A 3 58.38 -116.80 -36.07
N GLN A 4 59.25 -116.70 -37.08
CA GLN A 4 59.38 -117.61 -38.25
C GLN A 4 58.06 -117.86 -39.02
N GLY A 5 57.97 -117.74 -40.34
CA GLY A 5 58.99 -117.52 -41.36
C GLY A 5 58.43 -117.66 -42.77
N THR A 6 59.37 -117.53 -43.70
CA THR A 6 59.40 -118.04 -45.09
C THR A 6 58.51 -117.42 -46.18
N ASP A 7 59.14 -116.46 -46.87
CA ASP A 7 59.65 -116.60 -48.25
C ASP A 7 58.68 -116.92 -49.40
N ALA A 8 58.45 -115.91 -50.25
CA ALA A 8 58.39 -116.04 -51.70
C ALA A 8 58.49 -114.65 -52.34
N SER A 9 59.67 -114.30 -52.84
CA SER A 9 59.84 -113.17 -53.77
C SER A 9 59.16 -113.48 -55.11
N PRO A 10 58.50 -112.50 -55.73
CA PRO A 10 58.49 -112.38 -57.18
C PRO A 10 59.14 -111.06 -57.60
N ILE A 11 60.37 -111.18 -58.08
CA ILE A 11 60.95 -110.49 -59.24
C ILE A 11 60.29 -109.14 -59.55
N GLU A 12 60.88 -108.08 -59.00
CA GLU A 12 60.69 -106.71 -59.45
C GLU A 12 61.06 -106.60 -60.94
N SER A 13 60.03 -106.36 -61.76
CA SER A 13 60.23 -105.73 -63.06
C SER A 13 60.23 -104.22 -62.85
N PRO A 14 61.11 -103.45 -63.53
CA PRO A 14 61.18 -102.02 -63.34
C PRO A 14 59.83 -101.41 -63.71
N PRO A 15 59.26 -100.47 -62.91
CA PRO A 15 58.05 -99.80 -63.32
C PRO A 15 58.38 -99.07 -64.61
N ARG A 16 57.67 -99.44 -65.68
CA ARG A 16 57.68 -98.67 -66.93
C ARG A 16 57.46 -97.19 -66.56
N PRO A 17 58.19 -96.24 -67.18
CA PRO A 17 57.98 -94.81 -66.93
C PRO A 17 56.51 -94.36 -67.07
N ASP A 18 55.70 -95.14 -67.78
CA ASP A 18 54.24 -94.98 -67.90
C ASP A 18 53.45 -95.16 -66.59
N ALA A 19 53.93 -95.91 -65.59
CA ALA A 19 53.18 -96.17 -64.35
C ALA A 19 53.30 -95.02 -63.33
N ALA A 20 54.50 -94.43 -63.20
CA ALA A 20 54.72 -93.25 -62.35
C ALA A 20 53.99 -92.02 -62.89
N LEU A 21 54.02 -91.80 -64.21
CA LEU A 21 53.26 -90.74 -64.87
C LEU A 21 51.74 -90.90 -64.73
N ARG A 22 51.23 -92.14 -64.70
CA ARG A 22 49.80 -92.41 -64.42
C ARG A 22 49.43 -92.07 -62.98
N ALA A 23 50.26 -92.43 -62.00
CA ALA A 23 50.04 -92.09 -60.60
C ALA A 23 50.08 -90.57 -60.37
N GLU A 24 51.01 -89.85 -61.02
CA GLU A 24 51.05 -88.38 -60.99
C GLU A 24 49.81 -87.77 -61.65
N LEU A 25 49.37 -88.29 -62.80
CA LEU A 25 48.13 -87.84 -63.46
C LEU A 25 46.88 -88.11 -62.61
N GLU A 26 46.83 -89.23 -61.88
CA GLU A 26 45.74 -89.55 -60.96
C GLU A 26 45.77 -88.62 -59.74
N SER A 27 46.93 -88.36 -59.14
CA SER A 27 47.10 -87.38 -58.06
C SER A 27 46.72 -85.95 -58.50
N LEU A 28 47.06 -85.58 -59.74
CA LEU A 28 46.70 -84.28 -60.33
C LEU A 28 45.18 -84.19 -60.60
N ARG A 29 44.53 -85.30 -60.98
CA ARG A 29 43.07 -85.37 -61.08
C ARG A 29 42.37 -85.31 -59.72
N ASP A 30 42.94 -85.94 -58.71
CA ASP A 30 42.41 -85.95 -57.34
C ASP A 30 42.51 -84.56 -56.71
N SER A 31 43.68 -83.93 -56.79
CA SER A 31 43.88 -82.54 -56.34
C SER A 31 43.00 -81.55 -57.12
N HIS A 32 42.79 -81.75 -58.42
CA HIS A 32 41.87 -80.93 -59.20
C HIS A 32 40.40 -81.17 -58.81
N ARG A 33 40.00 -82.40 -58.47
CA ARG A 33 38.67 -82.69 -57.90
C ARG A 33 38.48 -82.06 -56.52
N GLU A 34 39.50 -82.11 -55.67
CA GLU A 34 39.49 -81.46 -54.35
C GLU A 34 39.41 -79.94 -54.48
N LEU A 35 40.22 -79.33 -55.35
CA LEU A 35 40.15 -77.91 -55.66
C LEU A 35 38.76 -77.52 -56.15
N ARG A 36 38.17 -78.27 -57.08
CA ARG A 36 36.78 -78.04 -57.54
C ARG A 36 35.76 -78.12 -56.39
N SER A 37 35.90 -79.09 -55.49
CA SER A 37 35.04 -79.19 -54.30
C SER A 37 35.21 -78.01 -53.35
N ARG A 38 36.45 -77.56 -53.12
CA ARG A 38 36.74 -76.37 -52.30
C ARG A 38 36.21 -75.09 -52.95
N PHE A 39 36.34 -74.94 -54.27
CA PHE A 39 35.74 -73.83 -55.01
C PHE A 39 34.21 -73.83 -54.90
N ALA A 40 33.56 -74.99 -55.06
CA ALA A 40 32.11 -75.10 -54.88
C ALA A 40 31.66 -74.71 -53.45
N ALA A 41 32.37 -75.20 -52.42
CA ALA A 41 32.09 -74.82 -51.03
C ALA A 41 32.33 -73.33 -50.75
N ALA A 42 33.37 -72.73 -51.36
CA ALA A 42 33.63 -71.30 -51.27
C ALA A 42 32.54 -70.49 -51.99
N GLU A 43 32.06 -70.92 -53.15
CA GLU A 43 30.95 -70.30 -53.88
C GLU A 43 29.63 -70.37 -53.09
N GLU A 44 29.32 -71.50 -52.48
CA GLU A 44 28.16 -71.63 -51.58
C GLU A 44 28.29 -70.70 -50.36
N SER A 45 29.48 -70.60 -49.77
CA SER A 45 29.73 -69.68 -48.65
C SER A 45 29.56 -68.21 -49.07
N LEU A 46 30.02 -67.83 -50.28
CA LEU A 46 29.84 -66.49 -50.84
C LEU A 46 28.37 -66.21 -51.16
N ALA A 47 27.63 -67.18 -51.68
CA ALA A 47 26.19 -67.06 -51.89
C ALA A 47 25.45 -66.85 -50.56
N GLY A 48 25.81 -67.63 -49.52
CA GLY A 48 25.26 -67.45 -48.17
C GLY A 48 25.57 -66.07 -47.57
N LEU A 49 26.78 -65.55 -47.77
CA LEU A 49 27.15 -64.19 -47.34
C LEU A 49 26.36 -63.11 -48.11
N ARG A 50 26.15 -63.26 -49.42
CA ARG A 50 25.34 -62.33 -50.21
C ARG A 50 23.89 -62.26 -49.75
N ILE A 51 23.31 -63.40 -49.37
CA ILE A 51 21.94 -63.43 -48.82
C ILE A 51 21.89 -62.69 -47.47
N ARG A 52 22.85 -62.94 -46.58
CA ARG A 52 22.92 -62.22 -45.29
C ARG A 52 23.12 -60.72 -45.47
N ASP A 53 23.96 -60.30 -46.41
CA ASP A 53 24.19 -58.89 -46.73
C ASP A 53 22.90 -58.20 -47.23
N LEU A 54 22.11 -58.90 -48.05
CA LEU A 54 20.81 -58.45 -48.51
C LEU A 54 19.79 -58.35 -47.35
N ASP A 55 19.75 -59.34 -46.46
CA ASP A 55 18.87 -59.32 -45.29
C ASP A 55 19.24 -58.21 -44.30
N LEU A 56 20.54 -57.96 -44.09
CA LEU A 56 21.05 -56.86 -43.29
C LEU A 56 20.71 -55.50 -43.92
N SER A 57 20.83 -55.37 -45.25
CA SER A 57 20.45 -54.15 -45.97
C SER A 57 18.95 -53.86 -45.79
N ARG A 58 18.09 -54.88 -45.94
CA ARG A 58 16.65 -54.74 -45.70
C ARG A 58 16.31 -54.43 -44.23
N ALA A 59 17.10 -54.93 -43.28
CA ALA A 59 16.92 -54.61 -41.87
C ALA A 59 17.36 -53.17 -41.56
N LEU A 60 18.44 -52.70 -42.18
CA LEU A 60 18.93 -51.34 -42.05
C LEU A 60 17.95 -50.33 -42.65
N GLU A 61 17.35 -50.63 -43.80
CA GLU A 61 16.30 -49.81 -44.42
C GLU A 61 15.10 -49.67 -43.49
N ARG A 62 14.57 -50.79 -42.97
CA ARG A 62 13.46 -50.77 -42.00
C ARG A 62 13.80 -49.98 -40.75
N ALA A 63 14.99 -50.17 -40.18
CA ALA A 63 15.44 -49.41 -39.02
C ALA A 63 15.59 -47.90 -39.34
N SER A 64 15.97 -47.54 -40.56
CA SER A 64 16.04 -46.14 -41.01
C SER A 64 14.64 -45.53 -41.13
N GLU A 65 13.69 -46.26 -41.73
CA GLU A 65 12.29 -45.82 -41.84
C GLU A 65 11.64 -45.65 -40.46
N GLU A 66 11.86 -46.59 -39.54
CA GLU A 66 11.39 -46.49 -38.15
C GLU A 66 12.00 -45.29 -37.43
N ARG A 67 13.32 -45.07 -37.60
CA ARG A 67 14.00 -43.90 -37.04
C ARG A 67 13.40 -42.60 -37.59
N ASP A 68 13.17 -42.52 -38.90
CA ASP A 68 12.65 -41.32 -39.53
C ASP A 68 11.18 -41.08 -39.13
N SER A 69 10.37 -42.14 -39.02
CA SER A 69 9.02 -42.08 -38.44
C SER A 69 9.02 -41.61 -36.99
N LEU A 70 9.94 -42.10 -36.16
CA LEU A 70 10.09 -41.65 -34.77
C LEU A 70 10.55 -40.19 -34.67
N ARG A 71 11.43 -39.74 -35.57
CA ARG A 71 11.84 -38.34 -35.64
C ARG A 71 10.69 -37.41 -35.97
N ILE A 72 9.86 -37.79 -36.95
CA ILE A 72 8.66 -37.02 -37.31
C ILE A 72 7.72 -36.93 -36.11
N ARG A 73 7.41 -38.07 -35.46
CA ARG A 73 6.56 -38.09 -34.27
C ARG A 73 7.13 -37.27 -33.12
N LEU A 74 8.44 -37.31 -32.90
CA LEU A 74 9.10 -36.49 -31.88
C LEU A 74 8.89 -34.99 -32.14
N ILE A 75 9.09 -34.56 -33.40
CA ILE A 75 8.87 -33.16 -33.79
C ILE A 75 7.40 -32.77 -33.62
N GLU A 76 6.45 -33.61 -34.03
CA GLU A 76 5.02 -33.36 -33.86
C GLU A 76 4.65 -33.21 -32.38
N THR A 77 5.17 -34.08 -31.50
CA THR A 77 4.94 -33.97 -30.06
C THR A 77 5.62 -32.74 -29.44
N GLU A 78 6.80 -32.36 -29.92
CA GLU A 78 7.50 -31.15 -29.45
C GLU A 78 6.74 -29.89 -29.85
N VAL A 79 6.19 -29.84 -31.07
CA VAL A 79 5.36 -28.73 -31.55
C VAL A 79 4.06 -28.66 -30.75
N SER A 80 3.36 -29.78 -30.57
CA SER A 80 2.12 -29.82 -29.78
C SER A 80 2.36 -29.38 -28.33
N ALA A 81 3.46 -29.80 -27.70
CA ALA A 81 3.81 -29.38 -26.35
C ALA A 81 4.10 -27.87 -26.27
N ARG A 82 4.78 -27.30 -27.28
CA ARG A 82 5.00 -25.85 -27.36
C ARG A 82 3.71 -25.07 -27.54
N GLU A 83 2.79 -25.56 -28.38
CA GLU A 83 1.49 -24.93 -28.59
C GLU A 83 0.66 -24.92 -27.29
N GLU A 84 0.63 -26.03 -26.55
CA GLU A 84 -0.04 -26.10 -25.24
C GLU A 84 0.59 -25.15 -24.20
N GLU A 85 1.93 -25.07 -24.15
CA GLU A 85 2.64 -24.12 -23.27
C GLU A 85 2.35 -22.66 -23.63
N GLU A 86 2.29 -22.33 -24.93
CA GLU A 86 1.97 -20.99 -25.41
C GLU A 86 0.51 -20.62 -25.11
N GLU A 87 -0.43 -21.54 -25.30
CA GLU A 87 -1.85 -21.34 -24.94
C GLU A 87 -2.02 -21.13 -23.44
N ALA A 88 -1.38 -21.95 -22.61
CA ALA A 88 -1.41 -21.79 -21.15
C ALA A 88 -0.79 -20.45 -20.72
N SER A 89 0.35 -20.07 -21.31
CA SER A 89 0.97 -18.76 -21.04
C SER A 89 0.07 -17.61 -21.49
N TRP A 90 -0.62 -17.75 -22.62
CA TRP A 90 -1.51 -16.72 -23.14
C TRP A 90 -2.75 -16.57 -22.26
N ALA A 91 -3.36 -17.68 -21.84
CA ALA A 91 -4.49 -17.68 -20.90
C ALA A 91 -4.12 -17.00 -19.58
N GLN A 92 -2.96 -17.33 -19.00
CA GLN A 92 -2.47 -16.70 -17.78
C GLN A 92 -2.22 -15.19 -17.96
N ARG A 93 -1.64 -14.78 -19.08
CA ARG A 93 -1.44 -13.34 -19.38
C ARG A 93 -2.78 -12.62 -19.54
N TRP A 94 -3.76 -13.26 -20.17
CA TRP A 94 -5.10 -12.71 -20.34
C TRP A 94 -5.80 -12.53 -18.99
N GLU A 95 -5.76 -13.54 -18.12
CA GLU A 95 -6.30 -13.46 -16.75
C GLU A 95 -5.64 -12.34 -15.93
N LEU A 96 -4.31 -12.25 -15.96
CA LEU A 96 -3.57 -11.17 -15.28
C LEU A 96 -3.95 -9.80 -15.85
N SER A 97 -4.07 -9.67 -17.17
CA SER A 97 -4.48 -8.42 -17.81
C SER A 97 -5.90 -8.02 -17.39
N HIS A 98 -6.82 -8.98 -17.31
CA HIS A 98 -8.19 -8.73 -16.89
C HIS A 98 -8.26 -8.31 -15.41
N LEU A 99 -7.51 -8.98 -14.53
CA LEU A 99 -7.39 -8.59 -13.13
C LEU A 99 -6.81 -7.18 -12.97
N ILE A 100 -5.76 -6.84 -13.72
CA ILE A 100 -5.19 -5.49 -13.73
C ILE A 100 -6.24 -4.45 -14.14
N GLU A 101 -7.08 -4.76 -15.12
CA GLU A 101 -8.13 -3.86 -15.58
C GLU A 101 -9.23 -3.65 -14.52
N ILE A 102 -9.63 -4.72 -13.82
CA ILE A 102 -10.53 -4.65 -12.66
C ILE A 102 -9.92 -3.78 -11.55
N PHE A 103 -8.64 -4.00 -11.21
CA PHE A 103 -7.96 -3.22 -10.19
C PHE A 103 -7.82 -1.75 -10.59
N LYS A 104 -7.54 -1.46 -11.87
CA LYS A 104 -7.50 -0.08 -12.39
C LYS A 104 -8.87 0.59 -12.27
N ALA A 105 -9.95 -0.10 -12.61
CA ALA A 105 -11.30 0.44 -12.48
C ALA A 105 -11.63 0.79 -11.02
N ARG A 106 -11.36 -0.13 -10.08
CA ARG A 106 -11.53 0.10 -8.63
C ARG A 106 -10.66 1.22 -8.10
N PHE A 107 -9.41 1.30 -8.56
CA PHE A 107 -8.49 2.37 -8.18
C PHE A 107 -9.01 3.73 -8.64
N ASN A 108 -9.49 3.83 -9.88
CA ASN A 108 -10.08 5.07 -10.39
C ASN A 108 -11.34 5.47 -9.60
N GLU A 109 -12.19 4.52 -9.24
CA GLU A 109 -13.36 4.77 -8.39
C GLU A 109 -12.96 5.38 -7.03
N LEU A 110 -11.95 4.80 -6.37
CA LEU A 110 -11.41 5.33 -5.10
C LEU A 110 -10.79 6.73 -5.26
N VAL A 111 -10.13 7.01 -6.37
CA VAL A 111 -9.55 8.34 -6.67
C VAL A 111 -10.66 9.38 -6.91
N GLU A 112 -11.71 9.02 -7.62
CA GLU A 112 -12.89 9.89 -7.81
C GLU A 112 -13.63 10.13 -6.49
N GLU A 113 -13.79 9.10 -5.65
CA GLU A 113 -14.33 9.26 -4.29
C GLU A 113 -13.46 10.16 -3.41
N GLY A 114 -12.12 10.03 -3.51
CA GLY A 114 -11.17 10.93 -2.86
C GLY A 114 -11.39 12.38 -3.30
N SER A 115 -11.42 12.62 -4.62
CA SER A 115 -11.65 13.96 -5.19
C SER A 115 -13.00 14.56 -4.78
N ARG A 116 -14.06 13.73 -4.69
CA ARG A 116 -15.37 14.16 -4.17
C ARG A 116 -15.29 14.56 -2.69
N ARG A 117 -14.60 13.78 -1.86
CA ARG A 117 -14.41 14.09 -0.44
C ARG A 117 -13.62 15.38 -0.25
N ASP A 118 -12.55 15.58 -1.01
CA ASP A 118 -11.74 16.80 -0.97
C ASP A 118 -12.57 18.02 -1.39
N GLY A 119 -13.41 17.88 -2.43
CA GLY A 119 -14.35 18.91 -2.85
C GLY A 119 -15.35 19.30 -1.75
N VAL A 120 -15.90 18.31 -1.03
CA VAL A 120 -16.80 18.57 0.11
C VAL A 120 -16.04 19.25 1.25
N ALA A 121 -14.84 18.77 1.60
CA ALA A 121 -14.01 19.36 2.65
C ALA A 121 -13.68 20.83 2.36
N SER A 122 -13.31 21.15 1.11
CA SER A 122 -13.08 22.53 0.67
C SER A 122 -14.33 23.40 0.81
N GLY A 123 -15.50 22.89 0.39
CA GLY A 123 -16.77 23.63 0.53
C GLY A 123 -17.16 23.90 1.98
N VAL A 124 -16.91 22.94 2.88
CA VAL A 124 -17.13 23.12 4.32
C VAL A 124 -16.15 24.16 4.89
N LEU A 125 -14.87 24.11 4.52
CA LEU A 125 -13.85 25.09 4.92
C LEU A 125 -14.22 26.52 4.49
N ASP A 126 -14.70 26.71 3.27
CA ASP A 126 -15.15 28.02 2.78
C ASP A 126 -16.38 28.54 3.54
N SER A 127 -17.33 27.65 3.85
CA SER A 127 -18.50 27.98 4.68
C SER A 127 -18.08 28.40 6.09
N MET A 128 -17.16 27.66 6.70
CA MET A 128 -16.59 27.96 8.01
C MET A 128 -15.88 29.32 8.02
N ARG A 129 -15.03 29.60 7.02
CA ARG A 129 -14.37 30.90 6.89
C ARG A 129 -15.38 32.04 6.72
N SER A 130 -16.48 31.81 6.01
CA SER A 130 -17.59 32.76 5.89
C SER A 130 -18.27 33.04 7.24
N VAL A 131 -18.57 31.98 8.02
CA VAL A 131 -19.12 32.09 9.39
C VAL A 131 -18.17 32.85 10.31
N ARG A 132 -16.87 32.54 10.28
CA ARG A 132 -15.84 33.26 11.03
C ARG A 132 -15.84 34.75 10.69
N GLY A 133 -15.90 35.09 9.40
CA GLY A 133 -16.00 36.47 8.93
C GLY A 133 -17.30 37.17 9.38
N CYS A 134 -18.43 36.46 9.40
CA CYS A 134 -19.70 36.98 9.93
C CYS A 134 -19.60 37.28 11.43
N LEU A 135 -19.05 36.37 12.23
CA LEU A 135 -18.84 36.56 13.66
C LEU A 135 -17.89 37.73 13.93
N GLY A 136 -16.79 37.84 13.18
CA GLY A 136 -15.87 38.97 13.28
C GLY A 136 -16.55 40.31 13.02
N ARG A 137 -17.40 40.39 11.97
CA ARG A 137 -18.20 41.61 11.69
C ARG A 137 -19.22 41.93 12.78
N ILE A 138 -19.84 40.93 13.40
CA ILE A 138 -20.78 41.13 14.51
C ILE A 138 -20.03 41.64 15.74
N GLY A 139 -18.90 41.00 16.07
CA GLY A 139 -18.01 41.41 17.15
C GLY A 139 -17.58 42.87 17.02
N GLY A 140 -17.04 43.25 15.85
CA GLY A 140 -16.58 44.62 15.59
C GLY A 140 -17.69 45.69 15.58
N ARG A 141 -18.98 45.32 15.53
CA ARG A 141 -20.08 46.27 15.73
C ARG A 141 -20.46 46.46 17.20
N ILE A 142 -20.13 45.49 18.05
CA ILE A 142 -20.46 45.50 19.48
C ILE A 142 -19.34 46.16 20.28
N SER A 143 -18.10 46.05 19.81
CA SER A 143 -16.89 46.55 20.46
C SER A 143 -16.05 47.34 19.45
N ASP A 144 -15.60 48.54 19.83
CA ASP A 144 -14.64 49.34 19.04
C ASP A 144 -13.21 48.74 19.07
N GLU A 145 -12.98 47.75 19.94
CA GLU A 145 -11.76 46.94 19.95
C GLU A 145 -11.85 45.87 18.86
N ASN A 146 -10.92 45.94 17.89
CA ASN A 146 -10.76 44.88 16.89
C ASN A 146 -10.46 43.56 17.61
N PHE A 147 -11.28 42.54 17.36
CA PHE A 147 -10.93 41.16 17.73
C PHE A 147 -9.66 40.85 16.95
N GLU A 148 -8.51 40.73 17.65
CA GLU A 148 -7.27 40.39 16.98
C GLU A 148 -7.50 39.12 16.17
N GLU A 149 -7.33 39.22 14.85
CA GLU A 149 -7.21 38.07 13.99
C GLU A 149 -5.95 37.36 14.47
N GLY A 150 -6.15 36.38 15.36
CA GLY A 150 -5.12 35.41 15.69
C GLY A 150 -4.60 34.88 14.37
N ASP A 151 -3.38 35.28 14.05
CA ASP A 151 -2.66 34.90 12.86
C ASP A 151 -2.72 33.38 12.82
N GLY A 152 -3.49 32.87 11.85
CA GLY A 152 -3.59 31.45 11.65
C GLY A 152 -2.20 31.01 11.24
N GLU A 153 -1.43 30.49 12.20
CA GLU A 153 -0.23 29.73 11.91
C GLU A 153 -0.61 28.79 10.77
N LYS A 154 -0.07 29.07 9.60
CA LYS A 154 -0.15 28.19 8.44
C LYS A 154 0.68 26.98 8.79
N SER A 155 0.17 26.12 9.66
CA SER A 155 0.70 24.80 9.87
C SER A 155 0.62 24.09 8.52
N ASN A 156 1.75 23.57 8.07
CA ASN A 156 1.86 22.69 6.90
C ASN A 156 1.12 21.38 7.18
N LEU A 157 -0.19 21.45 7.24
CA LEU A 157 -1.07 20.35 7.56
C LEU A 157 -1.58 19.78 6.25
N GLU A 158 -1.18 18.55 5.96
CA GLU A 158 -1.51 17.86 4.71
C GLU A 158 -2.88 17.17 4.80
N ASP A 159 -3.40 16.96 6.03
CA ASP A 159 -4.70 16.35 6.29
C ASP A 159 -5.84 17.38 6.36
N ALA A 160 -6.76 17.30 5.40
CA ALA A 160 -7.95 18.15 5.32
C ALA A 160 -8.83 18.09 6.58
N SER A 161 -8.87 16.94 7.27
CA SER A 161 -9.63 16.76 8.51
C SER A 161 -9.07 17.61 9.64
N GLU A 162 -7.75 17.69 9.74
CA GLU A 162 -7.07 18.42 10.80
C GLU A 162 -7.19 19.94 10.57
N VAL A 163 -7.16 20.39 9.30
CA VAL A 163 -7.42 21.79 8.92
C VAL A 163 -8.85 22.21 9.26
N LEU A 164 -9.84 21.36 8.92
CA LEU A 164 -11.25 21.57 9.30
C LEU A 164 -11.42 21.65 10.82
N SER A 165 -10.76 20.78 11.57
CA SER A 165 -10.80 20.77 13.04
C SER A 165 -10.26 22.07 13.65
N MET A 166 -9.13 22.58 13.12
CA MET A 166 -8.56 23.85 13.58
C MET A 166 -9.46 25.05 13.30
N GLU A 167 -10.01 25.17 12.09
CA GLU A 167 -10.90 26.28 11.75
C GLU A 167 -12.18 26.22 12.61
N SER A 168 -12.68 25.02 12.93
CA SER A 168 -13.86 24.83 13.80
C SER A 168 -13.60 25.36 15.20
N ARG A 169 -12.44 25.02 15.79
CA ARG A 169 -12.04 25.56 17.09
C ARG A 169 -11.92 27.07 17.07
N SER A 170 -11.34 27.64 16.01
CA SER A 170 -11.20 29.09 15.84
C SER A 170 -12.56 29.80 15.82
N ILE A 171 -13.54 29.24 15.09
CA ILE A 171 -14.93 29.75 15.06
C ILE A 171 -15.58 29.67 16.44
N CYS A 172 -15.45 28.54 17.13
CA CYS A 172 -16.00 28.37 18.48
C CYS A 172 -15.41 29.39 19.47
N GLN A 173 -14.10 29.62 19.43
CA GLN A 173 -13.43 30.59 20.28
C GLN A 173 -13.89 32.02 19.98
N LEU A 174 -13.96 32.40 18.70
CA LEU A 174 -14.47 33.70 18.29
C LEU A 174 -15.94 33.89 18.67
N GLY A 175 -16.77 32.86 18.50
CA GLY A 175 -18.16 32.85 18.90
C GLY A 175 -18.34 33.10 20.40
N ALA A 176 -17.57 32.42 21.24
CA ALA A 176 -17.59 32.62 22.69
C ALA A 176 -17.16 34.04 23.09
N ALA A 177 -16.15 34.60 22.41
CA ALA A 177 -15.69 35.96 22.66
C ALA A 177 -16.77 37.01 22.27
N VAL A 178 -17.41 36.83 21.11
CA VAL A 178 -18.50 37.70 20.65
C VAL A 178 -19.71 37.61 21.58
N GLU A 179 -20.08 36.41 22.01
CA GLU A 179 -21.18 36.21 22.97
C GLU A 179 -20.90 36.93 24.29
N SER A 180 -19.70 36.76 24.86
CA SER A 180 -19.30 37.43 26.09
C SER A 180 -19.44 38.95 25.98
N LYS A 181 -18.88 39.55 24.91
CA LYS A 181 -18.98 41.00 24.66
C LYS A 181 -20.42 41.46 24.42
N PHE A 182 -21.24 40.67 23.73
CA PHE A 182 -22.66 40.98 23.56
C PHE A 182 -23.41 41.02 24.89
N THR A 183 -23.14 40.07 25.80
CA THR A 183 -23.79 40.07 27.12
C THR A 183 -23.38 41.27 27.96
N GLU A 184 -22.14 41.76 27.83
CA GLU A 184 -21.66 42.97 28.51
C GLU A 184 -22.34 44.21 27.94
N TYR A 185 -22.39 44.36 26.62
CA TYR A 185 -23.08 45.44 25.93
C TYR A 185 -24.57 45.50 26.30
N ASP A 186 -25.25 44.36 26.33
CA ASP A 186 -26.67 44.31 26.69
C ASP A 186 -26.92 44.68 28.16
N LYS A 187 -26.02 44.28 29.08
CA LYS A 187 -26.07 44.73 30.49
C LYS A 187 -25.88 46.25 30.61
N MET A 188 -24.92 46.83 29.88
CA MET A 188 -24.68 48.27 29.86
C MET A 188 -25.90 49.02 29.32
N ARG A 189 -26.47 48.57 28.20
CA ARG A 189 -27.65 49.18 27.58
C ARG A 189 -28.89 49.08 28.46
N ARG A 190 -29.08 47.96 29.17
CA ARG A 190 -30.14 47.82 30.18
C ARG A 190 -29.94 48.74 31.38
N LYS A 191 -28.69 49.06 31.75
CA LYS A 191 -28.39 50.01 32.82
C LYS A 191 -28.71 51.44 32.39
N GLU A 192 -28.22 51.86 31.22
CA GLU A 192 -28.51 53.17 30.64
C GLU A 192 -30.02 53.41 30.48
N LYS A 193 -30.77 52.40 29.97
CA LYS A 193 -32.23 52.48 29.88
C LYS A 193 -32.88 52.73 31.24
N ARG A 194 -32.47 52.02 32.30
CA ARG A 194 -33.01 52.22 33.66
C ARG A 194 -32.68 53.61 34.21
N GLU A 195 -31.49 54.12 33.95
CA GLU A 195 -31.07 55.47 34.34
C GLU A 195 -31.91 56.54 33.63
N LEU A 196 -32.15 56.38 32.32
CA LEU A 196 -33.02 57.27 31.54
C LEU A 196 -34.48 57.20 32.01
N GLU A 197 -35.01 56.01 32.29
CA GLU A 197 -36.36 55.83 32.85
C GLU A 197 -36.49 56.51 34.21
N SER A 198 -35.48 56.36 35.09
CA SER A 198 -35.43 57.06 36.39
C SER A 198 -35.38 58.58 36.22
N SER A 199 -34.60 59.08 35.25
CA SER A 199 -34.49 60.51 34.95
C SER A 199 -35.82 61.05 34.42
N ILE A 200 -36.49 60.33 33.53
CA ILE A 200 -37.83 60.71 33.03
C ILE A 200 -38.84 60.74 34.18
N ALA A 201 -38.87 59.72 35.04
CA ALA A 201 -39.77 59.68 36.19
C ALA A 201 -39.56 60.90 37.11
N SER A 202 -38.31 61.21 37.45
CA SER A 202 -37.96 62.40 38.24
C SER A 202 -38.39 63.71 37.55
N LEU A 203 -38.12 63.87 36.26
CA LEU A 203 -38.56 65.05 35.49
C LEU A 203 -40.09 65.17 35.39
N THR A 204 -40.82 64.05 35.36
CA THR A 204 -42.29 64.07 35.37
C THR A 204 -42.85 64.46 36.74
N GLU A 205 -42.19 64.06 37.82
CA GLU A 205 -42.54 64.46 39.18
C GLU A 205 -42.27 65.95 39.39
N GLU A 206 -41.10 66.46 39.00
CA GLU A 206 -40.78 67.89 39.04
C GLU A 206 -41.78 68.72 38.22
N ASN A 207 -42.15 68.28 37.02
CA ASN A 207 -43.18 68.95 36.22
C ASN A 207 -44.56 68.95 36.90
N ARG A 208 -44.90 67.88 37.63
CA ARG A 208 -46.13 67.79 38.42
C ARG A 208 -46.10 68.79 39.58
N ASP A 209 -44.96 68.92 40.25
CA ASP A 209 -44.75 69.86 41.34
C ASP A 209 -44.81 71.32 40.86
N ILE A 210 -44.13 71.65 39.76
CA ILE A 210 -44.23 72.97 39.11
C ILE A 210 -45.68 73.27 38.71
N SER A 211 -46.38 72.30 38.14
CA SER A 211 -47.81 72.45 37.79
C SER A 211 -48.70 72.64 39.03
N SER A 212 -48.35 72.05 40.18
CA SER A 212 -49.05 72.27 41.44
C SER A 212 -48.79 73.70 41.98
N LEU A 213 -47.54 74.15 41.94
CA LEU A 213 -47.12 75.50 42.36
C LEU A 213 -47.78 76.57 41.50
N LEU A 214 -47.83 76.38 40.17
CA LEU A 214 -48.53 77.28 39.26
C LEU A 214 -50.02 77.37 39.57
N ARG A 215 -50.68 76.24 39.87
CA ARG A 215 -52.09 76.26 40.29
C ARG A 215 -52.30 77.03 41.59
N VAL A 216 -51.44 76.81 42.59
CA VAL A 216 -51.50 77.56 43.86
C VAL A 216 -51.30 79.05 43.61
N ALA A 217 -50.26 79.43 42.87
CA ALA A 217 -49.98 80.83 42.53
C ALA A 217 -51.12 81.49 41.74
N LEU A 218 -51.77 80.76 40.82
CA LEU A 218 -52.95 81.25 40.10
C LEU A 218 -54.15 81.47 41.05
N VAL A 219 -54.42 80.53 41.96
CA VAL A 219 -55.49 80.68 42.96
C VAL A 219 -55.23 81.85 43.90
N GLU A 220 -53.98 82.03 44.34
CA GLU A 220 -53.59 83.18 45.18
C GLU A 220 -53.70 84.50 44.42
N LYS A 221 -53.24 84.54 43.16
CA LYS A 221 -53.42 85.71 42.27
C LYS A 221 -54.90 86.05 42.13
N GLU A 222 -55.76 85.09 41.85
CA GLU A 222 -57.20 85.32 41.75
C GLU A 222 -57.80 85.81 43.07
N ALA A 223 -57.34 85.30 44.22
CA ALA A 223 -57.80 85.76 45.54
C ALA A 223 -57.38 87.22 45.80
N VAL A 224 -56.15 87.60 45.40
CA VAL A 224 -55.67 88.99 45.45
C VAL A 224 -56.47 89.87 44.48
N GLU A 225 -56.73 89.44 43.25
CA GLU A 225 -57.55 90.20 42.29
C GLU A 225 -59.01 90.34 42.74
N LYS A 226 -59.60 89.30 43.35
CA LYS A 226 -60.95 89.34 43.96
C LYS A 226 -61.00 90.27 45.19
N SER A 227 -59.95 90.31 46.00
CA SER A 227 -59.87 91.25 47.12
C SER A 227 -59.62 92.69 46.66
N LEU A 228 -58.84 92.89 45.60
CA LEU A 228 -58.55 94.20 45.01
C LEU A 228 -59.74 94.76 44.21
N SER A 229 -60.55 93.91 43.56
CA SER A 229 -61.78 94.31 42.88
C SER A 229 -62.92 94.69 43.85
N LYS A 230 -62.94 94.13 45.08
CA LYS A 230 -63.81 94.59 46.18
C LYS A 230 -63.46 96.00 46.69
N LEU A 231 -62.28 96.50 46.36
CA LEU A 231 -61.77 97.83 46.72
C LEU A 231 -62.05 98.91 45.67
N LYS A 232 -63.02 98.70 44.77
CA LYS A 232 -63.44 99.68 43.75
C LYS A 232 -64.31 100.80 44.37
N GLY A 233 -63.73 101.60 45.28
CA GLY A 233 -64.34 102.81 45.85
C GLY A 233 -63.39 103.55 46.81
N SER A 234 -63.20 104.86 46.59
CA SER A 234 -62.47 105.88 47.38
C SER A 234 -60.99 105.62 47.75
N GLY A 235 -60.13 106.61 47.50
CA GLY A 235 -58.66 106.48 47.45
C GLY A 235 -57.91 106.25 48.77
N GLU A 236 -58.53 106.47 49.94
CA GLU A 236 -57.82 106.40 51.23
C GLU A 236 -57.95 105.04 51.94
N GLN A 237 -59.11 104.37 51.88
CA GLN A 237 -59.26 102.97 52.35
C GLN A 237 -58.45 101.97 51.50
N LYS A 238 -58.11 102.35 50.25
CA LYS A 238 -57.27 101.55 49.35
C LYS A 238 -55.86 101.30 49.88
N ARG A 239 -55.24 102.30 50.49
CA ARG A 239 -53.83 102.24 50.87
C ARG A 239 -53.58 101.33 52.07
N GLY A 240 -54.48 101.36 53.05
CA GLY A 240 -54.39 100.50 54.25
C GLY A 240 -54.68 99.02 53.99
N ALA A 241 -55.66 98.73 53.11
CA ALA A 241 -55.98 97.34 52.76
C ALA A 241 -54.92 96.69 51.84
N ILE A 242 -54.32 97.47 50.93
CA ILE A 242 -53.18 96.99 50.11
C ILE A 242 -51.97 96.66 51.01
N LEU A 243 -51.72 97.46 52.05
CA LEU A 243 -50.66 97.19 53.04
C LEU A 243 -50.93 95.93 53.87
N GLN A 244 -52.17 95.70 54.32
CA GLN A 244 -52.53 94.46 55.04
C GLN A 244 -52.49 93.20 54.16
N ILE A 245 -52.84 93.31 52.87
CA ILE A 245 -52.71 92.20 51.92
C ILE A 245 -51.22 91.90 51.68
N ALA A 246 -50.39 92.93 51.54
CA ALA A 246 -48.94 92.76 51.44
C ALA A 246 -48.34 92.14 52.71
N GLU A 247 -48.81 92.55 53.90
CA GLU A 247 -48.35 92.02 55.20
C GLU A 247 -48.74 90.55 55.42
N ARG A 248 -49.98 90.15 55.03
CA ARG A 248 -50.40 88.74 55.09
C ARG A 248 -49.75 87.88 54.01
N GLY A 249 -49.50 88.44 52.82
CA GLY A 249 -48.72 87.78 51.78
C GLY A 249 -47.31 87.46 52.29
N LEU A 250 -46.64 88.43 52.91
CA LEU A 250 -45.28 88.28 53.44
C LEU A 250 -45.19 87.24 54.57
N GLN A 251 -46.22 87.13 55.41
CA GLN A 251 -46.30 86.11 56.46
C GLN A 251 -46.48 84.68 55.93
N ARG A 252 -47.18 84.49 54.80
CA ARG A 252 -47.39 83.16 54.20
C ARG A 252 -46.18 82.63 53.43
N VAL A 253 -45.34 83.49 52.87
CA VAL A 253 -44.06 83.12 52.23
C VAL A 253 -42.89 82.93 53.22
N GLY A 254 -43.15 82.88 54.53
CA GLY A 254 -42.19 82.35 55.50
C GLY A 254 -41.11 83.33 55.99
N PHE A 255 -41.28 84.65 55.88
CA PHE A 255 -40.42 85.62 56.59
C PHE A 255 -40.96 85.89 58.02
N GLY A 256 -40.71 84.94 58.93
CA GLY A 256 -41.11 85.02 60.34
C GLY A 256 -39.96 85.50 61.25
N PHE A 257 -40.15 86.65 61.92
CA PHE A 257 -39.32 87.08 63.06
C PHE A 257 -39.61 86.20 64.28
N ILE A 258 -38.54 85.67 64.88
CA ILE A 258 -38.50 84.72 66.00
C ILE A 258 -38.72 85.41 67.35
N LYS A 259 -39.67 84.94 68.18
CA LYS A 259 -39.58 85.02 69.67
C LYS A 259 -40.52 84.05 70.42
N GLY A 260 -39.92 83.08 71.14
CA GLY A 260 -40.32 82.45 72.44
C GLY A 260 -41.66 81.67 72.51
N VAL A 261 -41.76 80.34 72.68
CA VAL A 261 -41.39 79.42 73.83
C VAL A 261 -42.22 79.80 75.10
N ILE A 262 -43.08 78.99 75.76
CA ILE A 262 -42.98 77.63 76.39
C ILE A 262 -44.41 77.07 76.72
N GLY A 263 -44.56 75.73 76.73
CA GLY A 263 -45.41 74.97 77.67
C GLY A 263 -46.81 74.59 77.15
N GLY A 264 -47.41 73.43 77.41
CA GLY A 264 -47.13 72.26 78.24
C GLY A 264 -48.29 71.26 78.04
N GLU A 265 -48.12 70.03 78.51
CA GLU A 265 -48.89 68.80 78.26
C GLU A 265 -50.42 68.86 78.51
N SER A 266 -51.19 67.97 77.82
CA SER A 266 -52.15 66.98 78.38
C SER A 266 -53.23 66.55 77.35
N GLN A 267 -53.36 65.23 77.08
CA GLN A 267 -54.61 64.53 76.71
C GLN A 267 -55.61 64.61 77.91
N PRO A 268 -56.95 64.33 77.83
CA PRO A 268 -57.64 63.40 76.93
C PRO A 268 -59.10 63.81 76.48
N ASP A 269 -59.73 62.91 75.72
CA ASP A 269 -61.17 62.58 75.57
C ASP A 269 -62.23 63.61 75.08
N GLN A 270 -63.05 63.10 74.14
CA GLN A 270 -64.43 63.50 73.84
C GLN A 270 -65.29 63.62 75.13
N PRO A 271 -66.52 64.20 75.18
CA PRO A 271 -67.48 64.47 74.09
C PRO A 271 -68.32 65.77 74.26
N SER A 272 -69.34 65.91 73.39
CA SER A 272 -70.70 66.33 73.76
C SER A 272 -71.14 67.79 73.51
N SER A 273 -72.19 67.87 72.68
CA SER A 273 -73.43 68.61 72.90
C SER A 273 -73.41 70.14 72.92
N CYS A 274 -74.25 70.72 72.05
CA CYS A 274 -75.11 71.84 72.45
C CYS A 274 -76.49 71.67 71.79
N SER A 275 -77.41 71.23 72.63
CA SER A 275 -78.86 71.41 72.55
C SER A 275 -79.24 72.82 72.98
N VAL A 276 -80.23 73.43 72.31
CA VAL A 276 -81.23 74.43 72.78
C VAL A 276 -82.27 74.48 71.63
N SER A 277 -83.59 74.39 71.75
CA SER A 277 -84.57 74.25 72.83
C SER A 277 -85.95 73.94 72.19
N ALA A 278 -86.85 73.36 72.97
CA ALA A 278 -88.27 73.09 72.71
C ALA A 278 -89.09 74.39 72.45
N THR A 279 -90.33 74.47 71.94
CA THR A 279 -91.60 73.68 72.05
C THR A 279 -92.65 74.19 71.03
N SER A 280 -93.67 73.35 70.72
CA SER A 280 -95.06 73.65 70.24
C SER A 280 -95.25 74.21 68.82
N ASP A 281 -96.26 73.85 68.02
CA ASP A 281 -97.51 73.08 68.11
C ASP A 281 -97.69 72.38 66.75
N GLY A 282 -98.12 71.11 66.66
CA GLY A 282 -99.53 70.75 66.56
C GLY A 282 -99.92 70.59 65.07
N SER A 283 -100.44 69.40 64.70
CA SER A 283 -100.69 68.92 63.32
C SER A 283 -99.40 68.31 62.72
N GLU A 284 -99.27 67.06 62.28
CA GLU A 284 -100.16 66.22 61.47
C GLU A 284 -99.78 64.73 61.66
N CYS A 285 -100.72 63.87 62.06
CA CYS A 285 -100.50 62.42 62.23
C CYS A 285 -100.44 61.63 60.89
N GLU A 286 -100.00 62.25 59.80
CA GLU A 286 -99.85 61.61 58.48
C GLU A 286 -98.39 61.53 57.99
N GLU A 287 -97.47 62.36 58.50
CA GLU A 287 -96.11 62.49 57.94
C GLU A 287 -95.11 61.44 58.48
N GLU A 288 -95.27 60.94 59.71
CA GLU A 288 -94.41 59.91 60.31
C GLU A 288 -94.61 58.51 59.70
N VAL A 289 -95.86 58.16 59.34
CA VAL A 289 -96.18 56.89 58.67
C VAL A 289 -95.62 56.87 57.25
N ILE A 290 -95.65 58.02 56.56
CA ILE A 290 -95.06 58.20 55.23
C ILE A 290 -93.52 58.15 55.33
N SER A 291 -92.92 58.71 56.39
CA SER A 291 -91.49 58.62 56.67
C SER A 291 -91.04 57.18 56.97
N LEU A 292 -91.73 56.44 57.83
CA LEU A 292 -91.41 55.03 58.13
C LEU A 292 -91.60 54.13 56.90
N ALA A 293 -92.68 54.30 56.14
CA ALA A 293 -92.90 53.57 54.88
C ALA A 293 -91.77 53.85 53.88
N SER A 294 -91.32 55.11 53.75
CA SER A 294 -90.22 55.48 52.85
C SER A 294 -88.88 54.87 53.28
N THR A 295 -88.63 54.73 54.59
CA THR A 295 -87.40 54.09 55.10
C THR A 295 -87.41 52.58 54.89
N VAL A 296 -88.54 51.91 55.13
CA VAL A 296 -88.71 50.47 54.83
C VAL A 296 -88.61 50.20 53.33
N GLU A 297 -89.24 51.02 52.49
CA GLU A 297 -89.17 50.88 51.04
C GLU A 297 -87.74 51.07 50.51
N ARG A 298 -87.00 52.04 51.07
CA ARG A 298 -85.57 52.23 50.78
C ARG A 298 -84.74 51.03 51.22
N ILE A 299 -84.98 50.47 52.40
CA ILE A 299 -84.29 49.26 52.87
C ILE A 299 -84.60 48.07 51.95
N MET A 300 -85.87 47.87 51.57
CA MET A 300 -86.26 46.80 50.66
C MET A 300 -85.66 46.96 49.26
N ARG A 301 -85.60 48.19 48.72
CA ARG A 301 -84.89 48.47 47.46
C ARG A 301 -83.40 48.18 47.57
N ASN A 302 -82.76 48.61 48.66
CA ASN A 302 -81.34 48.32 48.91
C ASN A 302 -81.07 46.82 49.00
N LEU A 303 -81.88 46.07 49.77
CA LEU A 303 -81.76 44.61 49.87
C LEU A 303 -81.99 43.91 48.53
N ARG A 304 -82.91 44.40 47.69
CA ARG A 304 -83.12 43.84 46.33
C ARG A 304 -81.92 44.07 45.42
N VAL A 305 -81.31 45.25 45.49
CA VAL A 305 -80.08 45.56 44.75
C VAL A 305 -78.95 44.65 45.25
N GLU A 306 -78.76 44.54 46.57
CA GLU A 306 -77.73 43.69 47.17
C GLU A 306 -77.92 42.19 46.83
N ILE A 307 -79.15 41.68 46.85
CA ILE A 307 -79.46 40.30 46.40
C ILE A 307 -79.12 40.13 44.91
N SER A 308 -79.38 41.14 44.07
CA SER A 308 -79.03 41.10 42.65
C SER A 308 -77.51 41.11 42.45
N ASP A 309 -76.79 41.95 43.20
CA ASP A 309 -75.33 42.05 43.14
C ASP A 309 -74.65 40.78 43.64
N LEU A 310 -75.12 40.17 44.73
CA LEU A 310 -74.59 38.90 45.24
C LEU A 310 -74.84 37.74 44.25
N ARG A 311 -75.98 37.71 43.56
CA ARG A 311 -76.25 36.73 42.51
C ARG A 311 -75.32 36.90 41.33
N ARG A 312 -75.09 38.14 40.90
CA ARG A 312 -74.13 38.46 39.83
C ARG A 312 -72.72 38.04 40.23
N ALA A 313 -72.27 38.38 41.44
CA ALA A 313 -70.95 37.99 41.95
C ALA A 313 -70.79 36.45 42.07
N LEU A 314 -71.85 35.74 42.45
CA LEU A 314 -71.85 34.28 42.47
C LEU A 314 -71.71 33.69 41.05
N GLU A 315 -72.41 34.25 40.07
CA GLU A 315 -72.33 33.80 38.69
C GLU A 315 -70.97 34.13 38.06
N GLU A 316 -70.42 35.31 38.34
CA GLU A 316 -69.04 35.70 37.98
C GLU A 316 -68.05 34.69 38.57
N SER A 317 -68.14 34.37 39.87
CA SER A 317 -67.29 33.37 40.53
C SER A 317 -67.41 31.95 39.94
N ARG A 318 -68.62 31.53 39.54
CA ARG A 318 -68.82 30.25 38.83
C ARG A 318 -68.14 30.25 37.48
N SER A 319 -68.32 31.32 36.69
CA SER A 319 -67.68 31.44 35.38
C SER A 319 -66.15 31.46 35.48
N GLU A 320 -65.60 32.10 36.51
CA GLU A 320 -64.16 32.09 36.80
C GLU A 320 -63.69 30.68 37.20
N SER A 321 -64.47 29.96 38.00
CA SER A 321 -64.17 28.58 38.38
C SER A 321 -64.19 27.63 37.17
N GLU A 322 -65.18 27.75 36.29
CA GLU A 322 -65.25 26.98 35.03
C GLU A 322 -64.08 27.31 34.11
N HIS A 323 -63.69 28.58 34.02
CA HIS A 323 -62.53 29.00 33.25
C HIS A 323 -61.22 28.41 33.79
N LEU A 324 -61.01 28.49 35.11
CA LEU A 324 -59.85 27.87 35.77
C LEU A 324 -59.85 26.36 35.59
N GLN A 325 -61.00 25.69 35.69
CA GLN A 325 -61.11 24.26 35.42
C GLN A 325 -60.68 23.93 33.99
N SER A 326 -61.13 24.70 32.99
CA SER A 326 -60.71 24.50 31.59
C SER A 326 -59.22 24.72 31.36
N LEU A 327 -58.58 25.60 32.14
CA LEU A 327 -57.12 25.80 32.09
C LEU A 327 -56.37 24.63 32.73
N VAL A 328 -56.90 24.09 33.84
CA VAL A 328 -56.33 22.91 34.51
C VAL A 328 -56.42 21.70 33.61
N GLU A 329 -57.57 21.43 32.98
CA GLU A 329 -57.75 20.31 32.05
C GLU A 329 -56.77 20.41 30.85
N LYS A 330 -56.63 21.60 30.26
CA LYS A 330 -55.64 21.84 29.19
C LYS A 330 -54.19 21.66 29.66
N GLN A 331 -53.91 21.98 30.91
CA GLN A 331 -52.59 21.80 31.48
C GLN A 331 -52.32 20.31 31.76
N GLU A 332 -53.31 19.57 32.23
CA GLU A 332 -53.26 18.12 32.44
C GLU A 332 -53.03 17.38 31.12
N GLU A 333 -53.77 17.71 30.06
CA GLU A 333 -53.57 17.14 28.72
C GLU A 333 -52.12 17.32 28.24
N LYS A 334 -51.57 18.53 28.36
CA LYS A 334 -50.18 18.83 27.97
C LYS A 334 -49.15 18.06 28.81
N VAL A 335 -49.42 17.84 30.10
CA VAL A 335 -48.55 17.05 30.96
C VAL A 335 -48.57 15.59 30.52
N ILE A 336 -49.75 15.03 30.22
CA ILE A 336 -49.88 13.66 29.72
C ILE A 336 -49.17 13.48 28.37
N GLU A 337 -49.36 14.41 27.44
CA GLU A 337 -48.64 14.41 26.14
C GLU A 337 -47.12 14.48 26.34
N GLY A 338 -46.66 15.33 27.26
CA GLY A 338 -45.25 15.43 27.64
C GLY A 338 -44.69 14.13 28.22
N GLU A 339 -45.44 13.47 29.11
CA GLU A 339 -45.07 12.18 29.70
C GLU A 339 -44.93 11.07 28.66
N LEU A 340 -45.86 11.00 27.69
CA LEU A 340 -45.78 10.03 26.59
C LEU A 340 -44.57 10.28 25.71
N TYR A 341 -44.30 11.55 25.38
CA TYR A 341 -43.14 11.93 24.57
C TYR A 341 -41.81 11.58 25.26
N ILE A 342 -41.72 11.78 26.58
CA ILE A 342 -40.55 11.39 27.38
C ILE A 342 -40.35 9.86 27.34
N LYS A 343 -41.40 9.08 27.56
CA LYS A 343 -41.31 7.60 27.49
C LYS A 343 -40.86 7.10 26.12
N ASP A 344 -41.35 7.72 25.04
CA ASP A 344 -40.91 7.39 23.69
C ASP A 344 -39.43 7.74 23.44
N LEU A 345 -38.95 8.83 24.03
CA LEU A 345 -37.53 9.20 23.99
C LEU A 345 -36.67 8.20 24.75
N GLU A 346 -37.07 7.82 25.97
CA GLU A 346 -36.37 6.82 26.78
C GLU A 346 -36.30 5.45 26.07
N ALA A 347 -37.39 5.02 25.43
CA ALA A 347 -37.41 3.78 24.66
C ALA A 347 -36.44 3.83 23.46
N ARG A 348 -36.38 4.97 22.76
CA ARG A 348 -35.41 5.18 21.68
C ARG A 348 -33.97 5.23 22.20
N GLU A 349 -33.72 5.86 23.33
CA GLU A 349 -32.40 5.90 23.97
C GLU A 349 -31.92 4.48 24.32
N ILE A 350 -32.78 3.65 24.91
CA ILE A 350 -32.44 2.26 25.25
C ILE A 350 -32.10 1.44 23.99
N LEU A 351 -32.86 1.61 22.90
CA LEU A 351 -32.59 0.91 21.64
C LEU A 351 -31.28 1.36 20.99
N LEU A 352 -31.03 2.67 20.98
CA LEU A 352 -29.78 3.23 20.46
C LEU A 352 -28.58 2.80 21.30
N ALA A 353 -28.71 2.77 22.63
CA ALA A 353 -27.66 2.30 23.52
C ALA A 353 -27.27 0.84 23.23
N LYS A 354 -28.27 -0.04 23.07
CA LYS A 354 -28.02 -1.44 22.67
C LYS A 354 -27.35 -1.56 21.31
N SER A 355 -27.81 -0.79 20.32
CA SER A 355 -27.21 -0.78 18.99
C SER A 355 -25.75 -0.28 19.01
N VAL A 356 -25.45 0.73 19.84
CA VAL A 356 -24.07 1.19 20.03
C VAL A 356 -23.23 0.11 20.71
N GLU A 357 -23.74 -0.57 21.74
CA GLU A 357 -23.04 -1.68 22.39
C GLU A 357 -22.71 -2.81 21.40
N GLU A 358 -23.68 -3.23 20.57
CA GLU A 358 -23.50 -4.23 19.52
C GLU A 358 -22.42 -3.80 18.51
N LEU A 359 -22.49 -2.58 17.98
CA LEU A 359 -21.46 -2.04 17.08
C LEU A 359 -20.08 -1.94 17.76
N THR A 360 -20.02 -1.63 19.06
CA THR A 360 -18.74 -1.61 19.79
C THR A 360 -18.16 -3.01 19.97
N THR A 361 -19.00 -4.05 20.03
CA THR A 361 -18.52 -5.44 20.05
C THR A 361 -18.03 -5.89 18.67
N GLU A 362 -18.80 -5.61 17.60
CA GLU A 362 -18.41 -5.94 16.23
C GLU A 362 -17.10 -5.24 15.82
N THR A 363 -16.92 -3.97 16.20
CA THR A 363 -15.69 -3.24 15.92
C THR A 363 -14.47 -3.80 16.66
N LYS A 364 -14.65 -4.35 17.87
CA LYS A 364 -13.57 -5.05 18.58
C LYS A 364 -13.22 -6.37 17.89
N GLU A 365 -14.21 -7.17 17.54
CA GLU A 365 -14.01 -8.45 16.84
C GLU A 365 -13.32 -8.24 15.48
N ALA A 366 -13.76 -7.25 14.70
CA ALA A 366 -13.13 -6.87 13.44
C ALA A 366 -11.69 -6.36 13.66
N GLY A 367 -11.43 -5.64 14.75
CA GLY A 367 -10.08 -5.21 15.14
C GLY A 367 -9.15 -6.38 15.46
N GLU A 368 -9.64 -7.39 16.19
CA GLU A 368 -8.90 -8.61 16.50
C GLU A 368 -8.65 -9.48 15.27
N GLU A 369 -9.62 -9.57 14.36
CA GLU A 369 -9.43 -10.24 13.07
C GLU A 369 -8.38 -9.51 12.21
N ALA A 370 -8.45 -8.18 12.12
CA ALA A 370 -7.44 -7.39 11.41
C ALA A 370 -6.02 -7.57 12.01
N ALA A 371 -5.90 -7.71 13.34
CA ALA A 371 -4.64 -8.03 13.99
C ALA A 371 -4.14 -9.43 13.61
N ARG A 372 -5.01 -10.45 13.60
CA ARG A 372 -4.65 -11.82 13.15
C ARG A 372 -4.19 -11.85 11.70
N TRP A 373 -4.88 -11.17 10.79
CA TRP A 373 -4.47 -11.08 9.38
C TRP A 373 -3.14 -10.35 9.22
N ARG A 374 -2.88 -9.30 10.01
CA ARG A 374 -1.60 -8.60 10.02
C ARG A 374 -0.46 -9.53 10.44
N GLU A 375 -0.61 -10.24 11.55
CA GLU A 375 0.39 -11.21 12.03
C GLU A 375 0.66 -12.31 11.01
N ALA A 376 -0.37 -12.85 10.36
CA ALA A 376 -0.22 -13.84 9.30
C ALA A 376 0.59 -13.29 8.11
N CYS A 377 0.28 -12.08 7.65
CA CYS A 377 1.03 -11.41 6.59
C CYS A 377 2.50 -11.16 6.99
N GLU A 378 2.76 -10.76 8.23
CA GLU A 378 4.13 -10.55 8.73
C GLU A 378 4.92 -11.86 8.71
N LEU A 379 4.33 -12.98 9.16
CA LEU A 379 4.95 -14.29 9.10
C LEU A 379 5.21 -14.78 7.67
N GLU A 380 4.28 -14.53 6.74
CA GLU A 380 4.49 -14.85 5.32
C GLU A 380 5.63 -14.03 4.70
N VAL A 381 5.73 -12.75 5.05
CA VAL A 381 6.83 -11.88 4.61
C VAL A 381 8.17 -12.37 5.19
N GLU A 382 8.20 -12.76 6.46
CA GLU A 382 9.40 -13.33 7.09
C GLU A 382 9.81 -14.66 6.44
N ALA A 383 8.86 -15.56 6.19
CA ALA A 383 9.09 -16.80 5.46
C ALA A 383 9.60 -16.54 4.03
N GLY A 384 9.02 -15.55 3.33
CA GLY A 384 9.46 -15.12 2.01
C GLY A 384 10.89 -14.59 2.02
N LYS A 385 11.26 -13.77 3.02
CA LYS A 385 12.65 -13.28 3.19
C LYS A 385 13.62 -14.44 3.43
N ALA A 386 13.26 -15.39 4.29
CA ALA A 386 14.10 -16.57 4.56
C ALA A 386 14.32 -17.39 3.28
N ALA A 387 13.27 -17.65 2.50
CA ALA A 387 13.36 -18.38 1.24
C ALA A 387 14.23 -17.65 0.18
N ILE A 388 14.20 -16.31 0.16
CA ILE A 388 15.09 -15.52 -0.72
C ILE A 388 16.55 -15.71 -0.31
N VAL A 389 16.86 -15.66 0.99
CA VAL A 389 18.22 -15.87 1.50
C VAL A 389 18.73 -17.27 1.12
N GLU A 390 17.94 -18.32 1.32
CA GLU A 390 18.29 -19.69 0.91
C GLU A 390 18.56 -19.80 -0.59
N ARG A 391 17.71 -19.17 -1.43
CA ARG A 391 17.89 -19.11 -2.89
C ARG A 391 19.16 -18.37 -3.28
N GLU A 392 19.50 -17.28 -2.60
CA GLU A 392 20.73 -16.54 -2.84
C GLU A 392 21.97 -17.36 -2.50
N GLU A 393 21.92 -18.15 -1.42
CA GLU A 393 22.97 -19.11 -1.05
C GLU A 393 23.15 -20.20 -2.10
N GLU A 394 22.06 -20.82 -2.56
CA GLU A 394 22.07 -21.82 -3.64
C GLU A 394 22.68 -21.25 -4.94
N VAL A 395 22.26 -20.03 -5.33
CA VAL A 395 22.80 -19.33 -6.49
C VAL A 395 24.30 -19.04 -6.30
N GLY A 396 24.72 -18.69 -5.08
CA GLY A 396 26.12 -18.53 -4.71
C GLY A 396 26.94 -19.79 -4.98
N LEU A 397 26.48 -20.94 -4.47
CA LEU A 397 27.13 -22.25 -4.66
C LEU A 397 27.20 -22.64 -6.13
N LEU A 398 26.10 -22.51 -6.87
CA LEU A 398 26.05 -22.82 -8.31
C LEU A 398 26.99 -21.92 -9.12
N ARG A 399 27.13 -20.64 -8.76
CA ARG A 399 28.10 -19.73 -9.40
C ARG A 399 29.54 -20.17 -9.15
N GLU A 400 29.85 -20.61 -7.93
CA GLU A 400 31.18 -21.14 -7.63
C GLU A 400 31.48 -22.44 -8.38
N GLU A 401 30.52 -23.36 -8.45
CA GLU A 401 30.64 -24.60 -9.22
C GLU A 401 30.84 -24.32 -10.70
N LEU A 402 30.06 -23.38 -11.27
CA LEU A 402 30.23 -22.93 -12.64
C LEU A 402 31.62 -22.33 -12.87
N ARG A 403 32.15 -21.57 -11.90
CA ARG A 403 33.52 -21.04 -11.97
C ARG A 403 34.57 -22.16 -11.96
N ARG A 404 34.38 -23.18 -11.10
CA ARG A 404 35.27 -24.35 -11.03
C ARG A 404 35.26 -25.14 -12.35
N THR A 405 34.08 -25.44 -12.90
CA THR A 405 33.95 -26.18 -14.16
C THR A 405 34.51 -25.41 -15.35
N LYS A 406 34.28 -24.09 -15.43
CA LYS A 406 34.91 -23.22 -16.44
C LYS A 406 36.44 -23.28 -16.36
N SER A 407 37.01 -23.13 -15.16
CA SER A 407 38.47 -23.22 -15.00
C SER A 407 39.03 -24.60 -15.39
N ALA A 408 38.32 -25.68 -15.06
CA ALA A 408 38.69 -27.03 -15.45
C ALA A 408 38.64 -27.20 -16.99
N LEU A 409 37.59 -26.68 -17.64
CA LEU A 409 37.44 -26.67 -19.08
C LEU A 409 38.57 -25.91 -19.77
N ASP A 410 38.93 -24.72 -19.27
CA ASP A 410 40.05 -23.93 -19.81
C ASP A 410 41.37 -24.70 -19.71
N THR A 411 41.62 -25.38 -18.58
CA THR A 411 42.81 -26.24 -18.46
C THR A 411 42.77 -27.41 -19.44
N ALA A 412 41.61 -28.04 -19.67
CA ALA A 412 41.47 -29.13 -20.62
C ALA A 412 41.68 -28.67 -22.07
N ASN A 413 41.12 -27.50 -22.43
CA ASN A 413 41.31 -26.88 -23.73
C ASN A 413 42.78 -26.52 -23.99
N SER A 414 43.49 -25.98 -22.99
CA SER A 414 44.93 -25.70 -23.11
C SER A 414 45.74 -26.99 -23.34
N LYS A 415 45.41 -28.08 -22.64
CA LYS A 415 46.05 -29.40 -22.82
C LYS A 415 45.75 -29.98 -24.20
N LEU A 416 44.52 -29.84 -24.69
CA LEU A 416 44.13 -30.28 -26.03
C LEU A 416 44.93 -29.52 -27.09
N GLY A 417 45.04 -28.20 -26.98
CA GLY A 417 45.85 -27.39 -27.89
C GLY A 417 47.34 -27.77 -27.89
N LEU A 418 47.90 -28.16 -26.73
CA LEU A 418 49.26 -28.71 -26.66
C LEU A 418 49.38 -30.07 -27.35
N LYS A 419 48.41 -30.97 -27.16
CA LYS A 419 48.37 -32.28 -27.84
C LYS A 419 48.23 -32.13 -29.36
N GLU A 420 47.42 -31.19 -29.83
CA GLU A 420 47.31 -30.88 -31.26
C GLU A 420 48.62 -30.36 -31.85
N LYS A 421 49.31 -29.45 -31.15
CA LYS A 421 50.64 -28.98 -31.58
C LYS A 421 51.64 -30.13 -31.61
N LEU A 422 51.64 -30.99 -30.60
CA LEU A 422 52.49 -32.18 -30.55
C LEU A 422 52.20 -33.13 -31.72
N ALA A 423 50.93 -33.41 -31.99
CA ALA A 423 50.51 -34.24 -33.11
C ALA A 423 50.96 -33.63 -34.46
N LYS A 424 50.77 -32.33 -34.67
CA LYS A 424 51.27 -31.61 -35.86
C LYS A 424 52.79 -31.74 -36.02
N THR A 425 53.55 -31.59 -34.94
CA THR A 425 55.02 -31.76 -34.99
C THR A 425 55.44 -33.21 -35.23
N ALA A 426 54.75 -34.19 -34.65
CA ALA A 426 55.02 -35.60 -34.86
C ALA A 426 54.73 -36.01 -36.31
N MET A 427 53.60 -35.54 -36.88
CA MET A 427 53.27 -35.75 -38.29
C MET A 427 54.31 -35.11 -39.22
N ALA A 428 54.77 -33.88 -38.92
CA ALA A 428 55.83 -33.23 -39.70
C ALA A 428 57.17 -33.97 -39.61
N ALA A 429 57.54 -34.47 -38.43
CA ALA A 429 58.73 -35.28 -38.22
C ALA A 429 58.65 -36.63 -38.95
N GLN A 430 57.49 -37.28 -38.91
CA GLN A 430 57.24 -38.51 -39.68
C GLN A 430 57.36 -38.25 -41.19
N ALA A 431 56.74 -37.20 -41.71
CA ALA A 431 56.84 -36.85 -43.12
C ALA A 431 58.29 -36.57 -43.54
N ALA A 432 59.07 -35.90 -42.69
CA ALA A 432 60.50 -35.70 -42.91
C ALA A 432 61.27 -37.03 -42.91
N ALA A 433 61.01 -37.93 -41.95
CA ALA A 433 61.64 -39.24 -41.88
C ALA A 433 61.31 -40.11 -43.11
N GLU A 434 60.04 -40.16 -43.54
CA GLU A 434 59.63 -40.86 -44.76
C GLU A 434 60.29 -40.28 -46.01
N ALA A 435 60.43 -38.95 -46.09
CA ALA A 435 61.16 -38.32 -47.20
C ALA A 435 62.63 -38.72 -47.22
N THR A 436 63.30 -38.79 -46.05
CA THR A 436 64.69 -39.27 -45.99
C THR A 436 64.83 -40.75 -46.35
N LEU A 437 63.88 -41.60 -45.93
CA LEU A 437 63.86 -43.02 -46.26
C LEU A 437 63.67 -43.22 -47.77
N ARG A 438 62.67 -42.55 -48.38
CA ARG A 438 62.48 -42.58 -49.84
C ARG A 438 63.73 -42.12 -50.61
N LEU A 439 64.47 -41.14 -50.07
CA LEU A 439 65.70 -40.65 -50.69
C LEU A 439 66.84 -41.67 -50.54
N ALA A 440 66.94 -42.34 -49.40
CA ALA A 440 67.87 -43.45 -49.19
C ALA A 440 67.56 -44.64 -50.11
N ASP A 441 66.28 -45.03 -50.25
CA ASP A 441 65.85 -46.10 -51.15
C ASP A 441 66.18 -45.77 -52.61
N LYS A 442 65.92 -44.54 -53.07
CA LYS A 442 66.33 -44.08 -54.41
C LYS A 442 67.84 -44.15 -54.63
N ARG A 443 68.65 -43.76 -53.62
CA ARG A 443 70.11 -43.87 -53.68
C ARG A 443 70.56 -45.33 -53.70
N ALA A 444 69.94 -46.19 -52.90
CA ALA A 444 70.25 -47.62 -52.84
C ALA A 444 69.90 -48.32 -54.16
N ALA A 445 68.74 -48.00 -54.75
CA ALA A 445 68.35 -48.50 -56.08
C ALA A 445 69.35 -48.09 -57.15
N GLY A 446 69.73 -46.81 -57.21
CA GLY A 446 70.75 -46.34 -58.17
C GLY A 446 72.14 -46.96 -57.96
N LEU A 447 72.53 -47.24 -56.71
CA LEU A 447 73.75 -48.02 -56.42
C LEU A 447 73.60 -49.48 -56.85
N GLY A 448 72.43 -50.08 -56.68
CA GLY A 448 72.10 -51.43 -57.15
C GLY A 448 72.24 -51.55 -58.66
N GLU A 449 71.62 -50.64 -59.42
CA GLU A 449 71.75 -50.56 -60.89
C GLU A 449 73.22 -50.43 -61.31
N ARG A 450 74.02 -49.63 -60.57
CA ARG A 450 75.46 -49.49 -60.87
C ARG A 450 76.23 -50.77 -60.59
N ILE A 451 75.90 -51.49 -59.52
CA ILE A 451 76.51 -52.79 -59.19
C ILE A 451 76.12 -53.82 -60.24
N GLU A 452 74.85 -53.87 -60.65
CA GLU A 452 74.36 -54.76 -61.71
C GLU A 452 75.07 -54.50 -63.03
N GLU A 453 75.22 -53.23 -63.43
CA GLU A 453 75.96 -52.86 -64.64
C GLU A 453 77.44 -53.25 -64.55
N LEU A 454 78.11 -53.02 -63.41
CA LEU A 454 79.49 -53.48 -63.20
C LEU A 454 79.59 -55.01 -63.23
N THR A 455 78.58 -55.71 -62.73
CA THR A 455 78.51 -57.18 -62.75
C THR A 455 78.32 -57.69 -64.17
N ARG A 456 77.43 -57.06 -64.96
CA ARG A 456 77.25 -57.33 -66.38
C ARG A 456 78.55 -57.10 -67.17
N GLN A 457 79.25 -56.00 -66.90
CA GLN A 457 80.57 -55.73 -67.49
C GLN A 457 81.58 -56.84 -67.14
N LEU A 458 81.63 -57.29 -65.89
CA LEU A 458 82.49 -58.41 -65.47
C LEU A 458 82.10 -59.73 -66.15
N GLU A 459 80.80 -60.01 -66.33
CA GLU A 459 80.32 -61.19 -67.05
C GLU A 459 80.68 -61.13 -68.54
N GLU A 460 80.48 -59.99 -69.19
CA GLU A 460 80.85 -59.74 -70.58
C GLU A 460 82.36 -59.84 -70.81
N GLU A 461 83.19 -59.33 -69.88
CA GLU A 461 84.65 -59.50 -69.86
C GLU A 461 85.04 -60.96 -69.60
N ALA A 462 84.34 -61.67 -68.72
CA ALA A 462 84.57 -63.10 -68.49
C ALA A 462 84.19 -63.95 -69.71
N GLU A 463 83.18 -63.53 -70.48
CA GLU A 463 82.80 -64.11 -71.76
C GLU A 463 83.76 -63.75 -72.90
N HIS A 464 84.20 -62.50 -73.02
CA HIS A 464 85.25 -62.08 -73.96
C HIS A 464 86.55 -62.81 -73.66
N GLY A 465 86.94 -62.89 -72.40
CA GLY A 465 88.05 -63.70 -71.95
C GLY A 465 87.83 -65.19 -72.18
N ARG A 466 86.60 -65.71 -72.25
CA ARG A 466 86.31 -67.11 -72.65
C ARG A 466 86.40 -67.31 -74.17
N ARG A 467 86.02 -66.32 -74.98
CA ARG A 467 86.15 -66.35 -76.45
C ARG A 467 87.60 -66.14 -76.90
N GLU A 468 88.40 -65.32 -76.20
CA GLU A 468 89.85 -65.20 -76.40
C GLU A 468 90.65 -66.37 -75.81
N ARG A 469 90.12 -67.08 -74.80
CA ARG A 469 90.78 -68.26 -74.18
C ARG A 469 90.78 -69.54 -75.03
N ILE A 470 90.33 -69.51 -76.29
CA ILE A 470 90.55 -70.63 -77.24
C ILE A 470 92.04 -70.72 -77.67
N GLY A 471 92.90 -69.78 -77.26
CA GLY A 471 94.31 -69.80 -77.63
C GLY A 471 95.31 -69.32 -76.56
N ALA A 472 95.10 -69.51 -75.26
CA ALA A 472 96.19 -69.50 -74.26
C ALA A 472 95.67 -69.73 -72.84
N GLY A 473 96.14 -70.80 -72.20
CA GLY A 473 95.90 -71.05 -70.78
C GLY A 473 96.61 -70.03 -69.88
N ARG A 474 95.83 -69.21 -69.15
CA ARG A 474 96.30 -68.59 -67.91
C ARG A 474 95.25 -68.71 -66.80
N ARG A 475 95.70 -69.29 -65.70
CA ARG A 475 95.04 -69.42 -64.40
C ARG A 475 94.84 -68.02 -63.81
N VAL A 476 93.60 -67.55 -63.76
CA VAL A 476 93.21 -66.38 -62.97
C VAL A 476 93.22 -66.80 -61.51
N ARG A 477 94.09 -66.16 -60.71
CA ARG A 477 94.11 -66.32 -59.26
C ARG A 477 92.92 -65.52 -58.72
N TYR A 478 92.02 -66.18 -58.01
CA TYR A 478 90.99 -65.53 -57.20
C TYR A 478 91.69 -64.60 -56.19
N VAL A 479 91.56 -63.30 -56.38
CA VAL A 479 91.89 -62.31 -55.34
C VAL A 479 90.70 -62.29 -54.40
N CYS A 480 90.84 -62.98 -53.27
CA CYS A 480 89.89 -62.92 -52.17
C CYS A 480 89.77 -61.48 -51.66
N TRP A 481 88.60 -60.86 -51.86
CA TRP A 481 88.30 -59.53 -51.36
C TRP A 481 88.12 -59.58 -49.82
N PRO A 482 88.83 -58.76 -49.03
CA PRO A 482 88.76 -58.83 -47.58
C PRO A 482 87.50 -58.14 -47.06
N TRP A 483 86.48 -58.94 -46.69
CA TRP A 483 85.26 -58.51 -45.97
C TRP A 483 85.50 -58.15 -44.49
N GLN A 484 86.58 -57.43 -44.17
CA GLN A 484 86.89 -57.09 -42.76
C GLN A 484 86.62 -55.62 -42.36
N ALA A 485 86.04 -54.79 -43.23
CA ALA A 485 85.80 -53.37 -42.94
C ALA A 485 84.33 -52.97 -42.64
N PHE A 486 83.38 -53.91 -42.61
CA PHE A 486 82.00 -53.62 -42.18
C PHE A 486 81.68 -54.31 -40.85
N ARG A 487 82.34 -53.87 -39.76
CA ARG A 487 81.66 -53.85 -38.47
C ARG A 487 80.61 -52.77 -38.54
N VAL A 488 79.38 -53.16 -38.88
CA VAL A 488 78.20 -52.36 -38.54
C VAL A 488 78.23 -52.21 -37.02
N ALA A 489 78.54 -50.99 -36.55
CA ALA A 489 78.35 -50.65 -35.16
C ALA A 489 76.85 -50.84 -34.85
N PRO A 490 76.47 -51.66 -33.85
CA PRO A 490 75.11 -51.59 -33.35
C PRO A 490 74.93 -50.17 -32.85
N ALA A 491 73.92 -49.46 -33.37
CA ALA A 491 73.58 -48.12 -32.96
C ALA A 491 73.58 -48.06 -31.44
N ALA A 492 74.57 -47.33 -30.92
CA ALA A 492 74.79 -47.17 -29.52
C ALA A 492 73.53 -46.52 -28.94
N ARG A 493 72.95 -47.23 -27.97
CA ARG A 493 72.42 -46.61 -26.77
C ARG A 493 73.54 -45.75 -26.18
N ALA A 494 73.66 -44.51 -26.64
CA ALA A 494 74.46 -43.50 -25.99
C ALA A 494 73.55 -42.79 -24.99
N GLY A 495 73.34 -43.47 -23.87
CA GLY A 495 73.02 -42.80 -22.63
C GLY A 495 74.15 -41.82 -22.32
N PHE A 496 73.76 -40.58 -22.10
CA PHE A 496 74.34 -39.67 -21.11
C PHE A 496 75.15 -40.43 -20.05
N ARG A 497 76.47 -40.24 -20.04
CA ARG A 497 77.30 -40.19 -18.80
C ARG A 497 78.75 -39.84 -19.13
N SER A 498 79.26 -38.90 -18.33
CA SER A 498 80.66 -38.51 -18.18
C SER A 498 81.19 -37.41 -19.12
N ARG A 499 80.73 -36.18 -18.86
CA ARG A 499 81.67 -35.05 -18.78
C ARG A 499 81.25 -34.12 -17.65
N GLU A 500 81.41 -34.62 -16.43
CA GLU A 500 81.04 -33.92 -15.21
C GLU A 500 82.22 -33.86 -14.25
N ARG A 501 83.16 -32.96 -14.56
CA ARG A 501 84.02 -32.34 -13.56
C ARG A 501 84.29 -30.89 -14.00
N ARG A 502 83.84 -29.98 -13.14
CA ARG A 502 83.96 -28.52 -13.16
C ARG A 502 83.00 -27.78 -14.10
N ARG A 503 81.80 -27.49 -13.58
CA ARG A 503 81.44 -26.15 -13.12
C ARG A 503 80.31 -26.26 -12.09
N ARG A 504 80.67 -26.05 -10.83
CA ARG A 504 79.76 -25.58 -9.77
C ARG A 504 79.13 -24.27 -10.28
N THR A 505 77.82 -24.06 -10.15
CA THR A 505 77.09 -23.03 -9.35
C THR A 505 75.65 -22.89 -9.87
N MET A 506 74.70 -22.63 -8.96
CA MET A 506 73.21 -22.57 -9.08
C MET A 506 72.51 -23.94 -8.95
N MET A 507 72.27 -24.44 -7.72
CA MET A 507 71.20 -24.10 -6.75
C MET A 507 69.78 -24.51 -7.19
N LEU A 508 69.14 -25.38 -6.38
CA LEU A 508 67.70 -25.32 -6.10
C LEU A 508 66.85 -26.59 -6.43
N PRO A 509 66.70 -27.57 -5.53
CA PRO A 509 65.85 -28.77 -5.63
C PRO A 509 64.40 -28.58 -5.15
N GLU A 510 63.62 -29.67 -5.28
CA GLU A 510 62.36 -30.04 -4.60
C GLU A 510 61.12 -30.17 -5.51
N MET A 511 60.92 -31.39 -6.05
CA MET A 511 59.61 -32.01 -6.18
C MET A 511 59.77 -33.54 -6.01
N GLU A 512 60.24 -33.95 -4.84
CA GLU A 512 60.05 -35.32 -4.33
C GLU A 512 59.07 -35.25 -3.15
N ALA A 513 57.79 -35.09 -3.47
CA ALA A 513 56.71 -35.51 -2.58
C ALA A 513 55.48 -35.78 -3.44
N LEU A 514 54.69 -36.78 -3.04
CA LEU A 514 53.41 -37.23 -3.62
C LEU A 514 53.49 -38.35 -4.66
N LEU A 515 54.14 -39.46 -4.31
CA LEU A 515 53.60 -40.80 -4.60
C LEU A 515 53.87 -41.74 -3.42
N ARG A 516 53.08 -41.56 -2.35
CA ARG A 516 52.71 -42.64 -1.42
C ARG A 516 51.25 -42.46 -1.03
N PHE A 517 50.36 -43.04 -1.84
CA PHE A 517 49.09 -43.57 -1.38
C PHE A 517 48.85 -44.85 -2.18
N ASN A 518 49.13 -45.99 -1.53
CA ASN A 518 48.40 -47.22 -1.77
C ASN A 518 47.43 -47.38 -0.59
N ILE A 519 46.23 -47.85 -0.93
CA ILE A 519 45.19 -48.53 -0.13
C ILE A 519 45.42 -48.58 1.37
#